data_AF-A0A914UVK2-F1
#
_entry.id   AF-A0A914UVK2-F1
#
_cell.length_a   1.000
_cell.length_b   1.000
_cell.length_c   1.000
_cell.angle_alpha   90.00
_cell.angle_beta   90.00
_cell.angle_gamma   90.00
#
_symmetry.space_group_name_H-M   'P 1'
#
loop_
_entity.id
_entity.type
_entity.pdbx_description
1 polymer ?
#
loop_
_entity_poly.entity_id
_entity_poly.type
_entity_poly.pdbx_seq_one_letter_code
_entity_poly.pdbx_strand_id
1 'polypeptide(L)'
;MVVVAIFTVKGYVVAHETGHALGFWHTHQRPDREDHITINWKNVRDEAQASFMPFQNMLTAFDIRDTNRMRVPYDYGSLMHYHAVAHAKRVSDFTIVPRELKYVTTMGTERMAFLDAKVINDLYCGQTCAGQRRLRCLNGGYQDPNDCSRCRCPDGLGGRDCALLQPSTCGQEIQATDQWQTLESPPLKDVDCYWRIRADGRVRFRLSDGEFPCSYGCQSYVEIKHKRDARLTGFRSCCYRPKEDTVSDGDQIIVIFRPNGRTAHFSLRFKRN
;
A
#
# COMPACT_ATOMS: atom_id res chain seq x y z
N MET A 1 14.79 -19.61 -12.71
CA MET A 1 13.52 -18.98 -12.28
C MET A 1 13.79 -18.35 -10.92
N VAL A 2 13.92 -17.02 -10.82
CA VAL A 2 14.14 -16.37 -9.51
C VAL A 2 12.79 -16.37 -8.81
N VAL A 3 12.64 -17.31 -7.88
CA VAL A 3 11.43 -17.54 -7.11
C VAL A 3 11.30 -16.39 -6.11
N VAL A 4 10.29 -15.53 -6.27
CA VAL A 4 9.86 -14.60 -5.22
C VAL A 4 9.10 -15.40 -4.17
N ALA A 5 9.85 -16.18 -3.38
CA ALA A 5 9.40 -16.83 -2.16
C ALA A 5 10.49 -16.65 -1.11
N ILE A 6 10.65 -15.42 -0.62
CA ILE A 6 11.45 -15.16 0.58
C ILE A 6 10.53 -14.43 1.56
N PHE A 7 9.82 -15.20 2.39
CA PHE A 7 8.98 -14.63 3.45
C PHE A 7 9.08 -15.47 4.72
N THR A 8 9.96 -15.08 5.65
CA THR A 8 9.69 -14.90 7.10
C THR A 8 10.96 -14.45 7.85
N VAL A 9 10.84 -13.32 8.57
CA VAL A 9 11.78 -12.63 9.50
C VAL A 9 13.15 -12.20 8.92
N LYS A 10 13.38 -10.87 8.84
CA LYS A 10 14.42 -10.14 8.04
C LYS A 10 14.31 -10.27 6.51
N GLY A 11 13.31 -10.98 5.99
CA GLY A 11 13.08 -11.13 4.55
C GLY A 11 12.78 -9.82 3.81
N TYR A 12 12.28 -8.78 4.49
CA TYR A 12 11.98 -7.51 3.84
C TYR A 12 13.24 -6.74 3.41
N VAL A 13 14.33 -6.82 4.18
CA VAL A 13 15.61 -6.22 3.81
C VAL A 13 16.15 -6.94 2.59
N VAL A 14 16.14 -8.28 2.61
CA VAL A 14 16.54 -9.08 1.44
C VAL A 14 15.70 -8.73 0.22
N ALA A 15 14.39 -8.60 0.37
CA ALA A 15 13.50 -8.21 -0.72
C ALA A 15 13.76 -6.77 -1.22
N HIS A 16 14.07 -5.83 -0.34
CA HIS A 16 14.43 -4.44 -0.68
C HIS A 16 15.74 -4.39 -1.48
N GLU A 17 16.79 -5.04 -0.98
CA GLU A 17 18.08 -5.12 -1.65
C GLU A 17 17.99 -5.92 -2.96
N THR A 18 17.13 -6.94 -3.02
CA THR A 18 16.83 -7.66 -4.27
C THR A 18 16.11 -6.73 -5.25
N GLY A 19 15.23 -5.85 -4.78
CA GLY A 19 14.64 -4.78 -5.59
C GLY A 19 15.72 -3.92 -6.22
N HIS A 20 16.71 -3.46 -5.45
CA HIS A 20 17.87 -2.74 -5.99
C HIS A 20 18.64 -3.53 -7.05
N ALA A 21 18.91 -4.81 -6.80
CA ALA A 21 19.58 -5.68 -7.77
C ALA A 21 18.78 -5.87 -9.08
N LEU A 22 17.44 -5.80 -9.00
CA LEU A 22 16.53 -5.81 -10.15
C LEU A 22 16.34 -4.43 -10.79
N GLY A 23 17.12 -3.42 -10.39
CA GLY A 23 17.11 -2.08 -10.98
C GLY A 23 16.12 -1.11 -10.34
N PHE A 24 15.51 -1.47 -9.21
CA PHE A 24 14.62 -0.57 -8.48
C PHE A 24 15.42 0.43 -7.64
N TRP A 25 14.93 1.66 -7.54
CA TRP A 25 15.48 2.66 -6.64
C TRP A 25 14.41 3.09 -5.64
N HIS A 26 14.79 3.93 -4.67
CA HIS A 26 13.84 4.34 -3.65
C HIS A 26 12.69 5.18 -4.23
N THR A 27 11.48 4.90 -3.77
CA THR A 27 10.26 5.55 -4.27
C THR A 27 10.28 7.07 -4.05
N HIS A 28 10.91 7.53 -2.95
CA HIS A 28 11.09 8.97 -2.67
C HIS A 28 12.12 9.65 -3.58
N GLN A 29 12.81 8.92 -4.47
CA GLN A 29 13.74 9.50 -5.45
C GLN A 29 13.11 9.64 -6.83
N ARG A 30 11.83 9.27 -6.99
CA ARG A 30 11.11 9.43 -8.26
C ARG A 30 11.09 10.89 -8.72
N PRO A 31 11.10 11.15 -10.04
CA PRO A 31 11.02 12.50 -10.58
C PRO A 31 9.72 13.24 -10.23
N ASP A 32 8.60 12.52 -10.07
CA ASP A 32 7.28 13.05 -9.72
C ASP A 32 7.05 13.12 -8.21
N ARG A 33 8.06 12.82 -7.37
CA ARG A 33 7.90 12.78 -5.91
C ARG A 33 7.37 14.07 -5.31
N GLU A 34 7.66 15.21 -5.91
CA GLU A 34 7.30 16.52 -5.36
C GLU A 34 5.77 16.72 -5.39
N ASP A 35 5.02 15.93 -6.16
CA ASP A 35 3.55 15.90 -6.14
C ASP A 35 2.98 15.08 -4.97
N HIS A 36 3.83 14.35 -4.24
CA HIS A 36 3.42 13.38 -3.23
C HIS A 36 4.06 13.61 -1.86
N ILE A 37 5.32 14.05 -1.83
CA ILE A 37 6.10 14.26 -0.61
C ILE A 37 6.81 15.61 -0.63
N THR A 38 7.29 16.03 0.53
CA THR A 38 8.20 17.15 0.70
C THR A 38 9.35 16.71 1.60
N ILE A 39 10.58 17.06 1.21
CA ILE A 39 11.78 16.78 2.01
C ILE A 39 12.05 17.97 2.92
N ASN A 40 12.11 17.74 4.23
CA ASN A 40 12.53 18.74 5.20
C ASN A 40 14.05 18.69 5.40
N TRP A 41 14.77 19.38 4.53
CA TRP A 41 16.24 19.43 4.54
C TRP A 41 16.86 19.89 5.86
N LYS A 42 16.16 20.71 6.66
CA LYS A 42 16.65 21.13 7.98
C LYS A 42 16.80 19.97 8.94
N ASN A 43 15.94 18.95 8.79
CA ASN A 43 15.90 17.76 9.64
C ASN A 43 16.81 16.64 9.12
N VAL A 44 17.24 16.69 7.84
CA VAL A 44 18.12 15.69 7.24
C VAL A 44 19.55 15.90 7.73
N ARG A 45 20.23 14.81 8.14
CA ARG A 45 21.66 14.84 8.47
C ARG A 45 22.49 15.27 7.26
N ASP A 46 23.49 16.11 7.49
CA ASP A 46 24.21 16.77 6.40
C ASP A 46 24.95 15.74 5.51
N GLU A 47 25.47 14.67 6.11
CA GLU A 47 26.11 13.55 5.42
C GLU A 47 25.15 12.68 4.59
N ALA A 48 23.83 12.79 4.81
CA ALA A 48 22.82 11.97 4.16
C ALA A 48 22.01 12.71 3.08
N GLN A 49 22.29 14.01 2.83
CA GLN A 49 21.52 14.81 1.88
C GLN A 49 21.50 14.21 0.46
N ALA A 50 22.61 13.60 0.03
CA ALA A 50 22.70 12.94 -1.27
C ALA A 50 21.69 11.79 -1.44
N SER A 51 21.34 11.07 -0.36
CA SER A 51 20.35 9.98 -0.37
C SER A 51 18.91 10.46 -0.64
N PHE A 52 18.67 11.76 -0.55
CA PHE A 52 17.38 12.39 -0.87
C PHE A 52 17.40 13.13 -2.21
N MET A 53 18.49 13.09 -2.97
CA MET A 53 18.49 13.69 -4.30
C MET A 53 17.61 12.86 -5.24
N PRO A 54 16.79 13.51 -6.08
CA PRO A 54 15.98 12.80 -7.06
C PRO A 54 16.91 12.12 -8.07
N PHE A 55 16.56 10.91 -8.50
CA PHE A 55 17.34 10.20 -9.50
C PHE A 55 16.74 10.47 -10.88
N GLN A 56 17.14 11.57 -11.52
CA GLN A 56 16.53 12.03 -12.77
C GLN A 56 16.63 11.00 -13.91
N ASN A 57 17.69 10.17 -13.91
CA ASN A 57 17.93 9.09 -14.88
C ASN A 57 17.06 7.84 -14.64
N MET A 58 16.24 7.82 -13.58
CA MET A 58 15.24 6.78 -13.35
C MET A 58 14.26 6.68 -14.53
N LEU A 59 13.91 7.81 -15.17
CA LEU A 59 13.03 7.83 -16.34
C LEU A 59 13.58 6.99 -17.50
N THR A 60 14.90 6.99 -17.67
CA THR A 60 15.60 6.25 -18.73
C THR A 60 15.88 4.79 -18.36
N ALA A 61 16.13 4.49 -17.08
CA ALA A 61 16.36 3.12 -16.61
C ALA A 61 15.08 2.26 -16.54
N PHE A 62 13.92 2.89 -16.34
CA PHE A 62 12.61 2.23 -16.27
C PHE A 62 11.78 2.35 -17.56
N ASP A 63 12.35 2.88 -18.64
CA ASP A 63 11.63 3.18 -19.90
C ASP A 63 10.30 3.90 -19.66
N ILE A 64 10.34 4.94 -18.82
CA ILE A 64 9.21 5.84 -18.61
C ILE A 64 9.26 6.87 -19.74
N ARG A 65 9.12 6.41 -20.99
CA ARG A 65 8.83 7.28 -22.14
C ARG A 65 7.39 7.13 -22.58
N ASP A 66 6.80 8.29 -22.76
CA ASP A 66 5.46 8.55 -23.24
C ASP A 66 5.26 8.02 -24.66
N THR A 67 4.78 6.78 -24.79
CA THR A 67 3.84 6.35 -25.84
C THR A 67 3.14 5.06 -25.39
N ASN A 68 2.14 5.22 -24.52
CA ASN A 68 1.03 4.28 -24.29
C ASN A 68 1.16 3.10 -23.29
N ARG A 69 2.21 2.94 -22.47
CA ARG A 69 2.25 1.91 -21.38
C ARG A 69 3.12 2.35 -20.18
N MET A 70 2.57 2.24 -18.95
CA MET A 70 3.24 2.29 -17.61
C MET A 70 3.36 3.61 -16.82
N ARG A 71 2.24 4.27 -16.47
CA ARG A 71 2.20 5.11 -15.24
C ARG A 71 1.84 4.24 -14.04
N VAL A 72 2.85 3.65 -13.41
CA VAL A 72 2.71 3.08 -12.06
C VAL A 72 2.53 4.25 -11.10
N PRO A 73 1.39 4.35 -10.40
CA PRO A 73 1.14 5.49 -9.53
C PRO A 73 2.13 5.51 -8.35
N TYR A 74 2.33 6.67 -7.73
CA TYR A 74 3.18 6.79 -6.56
C TYR A 74 2.55 6.07 -5.37
N ASP A 75 3.21 5.02 -4.88
CA ASP A 75 2.73 4.22 -3.76
C ASP A 75 3.56 4.51 -2.50
N TYR A 76 2.95 5.22 -1.54
CA TYR A 76 3.56 5.47 -0.23
C TYR A 76 3.89 4.17 0.51
N GLY A 77 3.17 3.08 0.23
CA GLY A 77 3.38 1.76 0.82
C GLY A 77 4.35 0.88 0.06
N SER A 78 5.10 1.40 -0.91
CA SER A 78 6.16 0.62 -1.58
C SER A 78 7.24 0.18 -0.59
N LEU A 79 7.74 -1.05 -0.73
CA LEU A 79 8.90 -1.56 0.01
C LEU A 79 10.17 -0.74 -0.24
N MET A 80 10.23 -0.05 -1.38
CA MET A 80 11.33 0.84 -1.74
C MET A 80 11.16 2.26 -1.18
N HIS A 81 10.09 2.55 -0.43
CA HIS A 81 9.88 3.87 0.15
C HIS A 81 10.54 3.98 1.54
N TYR A 82 11.35 5.02 1.75
CA TYR A 82 11.88 5.33 3.09
C TYR A 82 10.77 5.65 4.09
N HIS A 83 11.02 5.38 5.37
CA HIS A 83 10.16 5.83 6.46
C HIS A 83 10.30 7.34 6.69
N ALA A 84 9.30 7.96 7.33
CA ALA A 84 9.17 9.42 7.45
C ALA A 84 10.33 10.13 8.21
N VAL A 85 11.09 9.41 9.05
CA VAL A 85 12.21 9.94 9.84
C VAL A 85 13.58 9.42 9.38
N ALA A 86 13.65 8.82 8.19
CA ALA A 86 14.90 8.29 7.66
C ALA A 86 15.99 9.37 7.65
N HIS A 87 17.19 9.04 8.13
CA HIS A 87 18.34 9.96 8.22
C HIS A 87 18.08 11.29 8.95
N ALA A 88 17.14 11.31 9.90
CA ALA A 88 16.86 12.50 10.69
C ALA A 88 18.00 12.84 11.66
N LYS A 89 18.24 14.15 11.88
CA LYS A 89 19.15 14.66 12.92
C LYS A 89 18.71 14.20 14.31
N ARG A 90 17.40 14.19 14.58
CA ARG A 90 16.80 13.62 15.79
C ARG A 90 15.76 12.57 15.42
N VAL A 91 15.64 11.52 16.23
CA VAL A 91 14.80 10.32 15.94
C VAL A 91 13.30 10.61 15.77
N SER A 92 12.83 11.77 16.22
CA SER A 92 11.44 12.22 16.13
C SER A 92 11.17 13.20 14.99
N ASP A 93 12.20 13.66 14.28
CA ASP A 93 12.07 14.71 13.29
C ASP A 93 11.73 14.11 11.92
N PHE A 94 10.59 14.51 11.35
CA PHE A 94 10.24 14.08 9.99
C PHE A 94 11.19 14.69 8.95
N THR A 95 11.82 13.85 8.16
CA THR A 95 12.64 14.21 7.00
C THR A 95 11.82 14.12 5.71
N ILE A 96 10.90 13.16 5.62
CA ILE A 96 9.96 13.00 4.52
C ILE A 96 8.54 13.23 5.04
N VAL A 97 7.87 14.24 4.49
CA VAL A 97 6.49 14.58 4.86
C VAL A 97 5.59 14.34 3.64
N PRO A 98 4.62 13.41 3.70
CA PRO A 98 3.67 13.23 2.61
C PRO A 98 2.70 14.41 2.56
N ARG A 99 2.30 14.81 1.35
CA ARG A 99 1.29 15.87 1.15
C ARG A 99 -0.05 15.48 1.77
N GLU A 100 -0.39 14.20 1.73
CA GLU A 100 -1.50 13.64 2.48
C GLU A 100 -1.00 13.06 3.81
N LEU A 101 -1.07 13.85 4.90
CA LEU A 101 -0.49 13.50 6.22
C LEU A 101 -0.94 12.15 6.79
N LYS A 102 -2.12 11.64 6.40
CA LYS A 102 -2.59 10.31 6.79
C LYS A 102 -1.67 9.16 6.35
N TYR A 103 -0.81 9.38 5.34
CA TYR A 103 0.14 8.40 4.82
C TYR A 103 1.49 8.39 5.54
N VAL A 104 1.72 9.26 6.55
CA VAL A 104 3.01 9.35 7.28
C VAL A 104 3.46 7.97 7.79
N THR A 105 2.53 7.20 8.33
CA THR A 105 2.78 5.87 8.91
C THR A 105 2.66 4.72 7.90
N THR A 106 2.22 4.99 6.67
CA THR A 106 2.23 4.00 5.57
C THR A 106 3.65 3.80 5.03
N MET A 107 4.44 4.87 5.00
CA MET A 107 5.81 4.87 4.45
C MET A 107 6.77 4.04 5.31
N GLY A 108 7.73 3.39 4.66
CA GLY A 108 8.72 2.54 5.33
C GLY A 108 8.21 1.19 5.78
N THR A 109 7.22 0.64 5.08
CA THR A 109 6.66 -0.69 5.33
C THR A 109 7.70 -1.80 5.16
N GLU A 110 7.59 -2.84 5.97
CA GLU A 110 8.39 -4.07 5.88
C GLU A 110 7.71 -5.15 5.01
N ARG A 111 6.73 -4.76 4.18
CA ARG A 111 5.97 -5.64 3.29
C ARG A 111 5.99 -5.09 1.87
N MET A 112 6.22 -5.99 0.91
CA MET A 112 6.14 -5.71 -0.52
C MET A 112 4.73 -5.28 -0.90
N ALA A 113 4.60 -4.12 -1.55
CA ALA A 113 3.32 -3.66 -2.07
C ALA A 113 2.91 -4.47 -3.30
N PHE A 114 1.61 -4.48 -3.59
CA PHE A 114 1.08 -5.08 -4.81
C PHE A 114 1.74 -4.49 -6.07
N LEU A 115 1.97 -3.17 -6.09
CA LEU A 115 2.58 -2.49 -7.23
C LEU A 115 4.06 -2.85 -7.41
N ASP A 116 4.82 -3.04 -6.33
CA ASP A 116 6.22 -3.49 -6.41
C ASP A 116 6.29 -4.84 -7.14
N ALA A 117 5.49 -5.81 -6.69
CA ALA A 117 5.42 -7.14 -7.31
C ALA A 117 4.90 -7.07 -8.75
N LYS A 118 3.92 -6.20 -9.02
CA LYS A 118 3.36 -6.03 -10.36
C LYS A 118 4.41 -5.55 -11.35
N VAL A 119 5.19 -4.52 -11.01
CA VAL A 119 6.21 -3.98 -11.92
C VAL A 119 7.28 -5.02 -12.20
N ILE A 120 7.76 -5.73 -11.18
CA ILE A 120 8.71 -6.83 -11.35
C ILE A 120 8.15 -7.90 -12.31
N ASN A 121 6.90 -8.33 -12.10
CA ASN A 121 6.29 -9.36 -12.95
C ASN A 121 6.01 -8.87 -14.38
N ASP A 122 5.61 -7.62 -14.56
CA ASP A 122 5.40 -7.03 -15.88
C ASP A 122 6.73 -6.97 -16.67
N LEU A 123 7.85 -6.68 -16.01
CA LEU A 123 9.19 -6.62 -16.62
C LEU A 123 9.78 -8.01 -16.91
N TYR A 124 9.72 -8.93 -15.95
CA TYR A 124 10.48 -10.19 -16.01
C TYR A 124 9.63 -11.43 -16.28
N CYS A 125 8.30 -11.36 -16.17
CA CYS A 125 7.41 -12.52 -16.25
C CYS A 125 6.28 -12.37 -17.28
N GLY A 126 6.28 -11.32 -18.10
CA GLY A 126 5.20 -11.04 -19.06
C GLY A 126 4.94 -12.15 -20.10
N GLN A 127 5.93 -13.01 -20.36
CA GLN A 127 5.82 -14.13 -21.31
C GLN A 127 5.54 -15.48 -20.63
N THR A 128 5.48 -15.57 -19.30
CA THR A 128 5.33 -16.85 -18.60
C THR A 128 4.02 -17.56 -18.94
N CYS A 129 2.94 -16.79 -19.14
CA CYS A 129 1.63 -17.32 -19.54
C CYS A 129 1.39 -17.27 -21.05
N ALA A 130 2.43 -17.08 -21.87
CA ALA A 130 2.28 -17.07 -23.32
C ALA A 130 1.72 -18.41 -23.83
N GLY A 131 0.75 -18.36 -24.74
CA GLY A 131 0.05 -19.55 -25.25
C GLY A 131 -1.07 -20.08 -24.37
N GLN A 132 -1.27 -19.52 -23.17
CA GLN A 132 -2.43 -19.85 -22.32
C GLN A 132 -3.59 -18.87 -22.52
N ARG A 133 -4.77 -19.24 -22.03
CA ARG A 133 -5.94 -18.37 -22.05
C ARG A 133 -5.67 -17.10 -21.24
N ARG A 134 -5.72 -15.94 -21.90
CA ARG A 134 -5.60 -14.65 -21.22
C ARG A 134 -6.79 -14.43 -20.30
N LEU A 135 -6.52 -14.13 -19.03
CA LEU A 135 -7.56 -13.79 -18.05
C LEU A 135 -7.81 -12.29 -18.03
N ARG A 136 -9.08 -11.91 -17.84
CA ARG A 136 -9.46 -10.52 -17.54
C ARG A 136 -9.40 -10.35 -16.03
N CYS A 137 -8.33 -9.73 -15.54
CA CYS A 137 -8.19 -9.38 -14.12
C CYS A 137 -8.79 -8.00 -13.87
N LEU A 138 -9.72 -7.90 -12.92
CA LEU A 138 -10.38 -6.68 -12.52
C LEU A 138 -9.56 -5.93 -11.46
N ASN A 139 -9.97 -4.70 -11.15
CA ASN A 139 -9.40 -3.87 -10.09
C ASN A 139 -7.87 -3.65 -10.20
N GLY A 140 -7.31 -3.76 -11.42
CA GLY A 140 -5.88 -3.59 -11.65
C GLY A 140 -5.02 -4.83 -11.33
N GLY A 141 -5.64 -5.99 -11.11
CA GLY A 141 -4.98 -7.29 -11.06
C GLY A 141 -4.26 -7.66 -12.36
N TYR A 142 -3.43 -8.69 -12.33
CA TYR A 142 -2.76 -9.27 -13.50
C TYR A 142 -2.71 -10.79 -13.41
N GLN A 143 -2.53 -11.47 -14.53
CA GLN A 143 -2.48 -12.93 -14.58
C GLN A 143 -1.26 -13.41 -13.78
N ASP A 144 -1.47 -14.34 -12.84
CA ASP A 144 -0.42 -14.80 -11.94
C ASP A 144 0.62 -15.61 -12.73
N PRO A 145 1.90 -15.18 -12.81
CA PRO A 145 2.91 -15.91 -13.57
C PRO A 145 3.21 -17.30 -12.99
N ASN A 146 2.91 -17.54 -11.72
CA ASN A 146 3.09 -18.86 -11.10
C ASN A 146 1.86 -19.77 -11.27
N ASP A 147 0.70 -19.20 -11.60
CA ASP A 147 -0.53 -19.93 -11.87
C ASP A 147 -1.39 -19.13 -12.86
N CYS A 148 -1.15 -19.38 -14.13
CA CYS A 148 -1.84 -18.71 -15.23
C CYS A 148 -3.36 -18.98 -15.27
N SER A 149 -3.90 -19.84 -14.42
CA SER A 149 -5.34 -20.10 -14.32
C SER A 149 -6.10 -19.09 -13.44
N ARG A 150 -5.39 -18.23 -12.71
CA ARG A 150 -5.92 -17.19 -11.83
C ARG A 150 -5.22 -15.82 -11.98
N CYS A 151 -5.82 -14.80 -11.41
CA CYS A 151 -5.24 -13.47 -11.29
C CYS A 151 -4.56 -13.29 -9.92
N ARG A 152 -3.47 -12.51 -9.91
CA ARG A 152 -2.90 -11.91 -8.71
C ARG A 152 -3.60 -10.58 -8.45
N CYS A 153 -4.16 -10.44 -7.25
CA CYS A 153 -5.07 -9.36 -6.91
C CYS A 153 -4.42 -8.33 -5.97
N PRO A 154 -4.83 -7.06 -6.04
CA PRO A 154 -4.47 -6.07 -5.03
C PRO A 154 -4.92 -6.51 -3.64
N ASP A 155 -4.16 -6.12 -2.63
CA ASP A 155 -4.44 -6.45 -1.23
C ASP A 155 -5.88 -6.08 -0.83
N GLY A 156 -6.56 -7.04 -0.20
CA GLY A 156 -7.97 -6.96 0.19
C GLY A 156 -8.96 -7.38 -0.90
N LEU A 157 -8.49 -7.76 -2.09
CA LEU A 157 -9.31 -8.37 -3.13
C LEU A 157 -8.83 -9.79 -3.44
N GLY A 158 -9.73 -10.61 -3.97
CA GLY A 158 -9.47 -12.01 -4.29
C GLY A 158 -10.43 -12.58 -5.32
N GLY A 159 -10.50 -13.91 -5.35
CA GLY A 159 -11.19 -14.64 -6.42
C GLY A 159 -10.33 -14.79 -7.68
N ARG A 160 -10.86 -15.49 -8.67
CA ARG A 160 -10.12 -15.84 -9.89
C ARG A 160 -9.73 -14.63 -10.73
N ASP A 161 -10.54 -13.57 -10.68
CA ASP A 161 -10.44 -12.36 -11.50
C ASP A 161 -10.33 -11.07 -10.66
N CYS A 162 -10.12 -11.18 -9.34
CA CYS A 162 -10.05 -10.05 -8.42
C CYS A 162 -11.36 -9.28 -8.22
N ALA A 163 -12.50 -9.86 -8.58
CA ALA A 163 -13.83 -9.27 -8.36
C ALA A 163 -14.31 -9.36 -6.90
N LEU A 164 -13.82 -10.36 -6.16
CA LEU A 164 -14.33 -10.71 -4.83
C LEU A 164 -13.49 -10.04 -3.74
N LEU A 165 -14.07 -9.93 -2.55
CA LEU A 165 -13.33 -9.62 -1.34
C LEU A 165 -12.32 -10.75 -1.04
N GLN A 166 -11.15 -10.39 -0.54
CA GLN A 166 -10.15 -11.39 -0.14
C GLN A 166 -10.71 -12.30 0.97
N PRO A 167 -10.69 -13.63 0.79
CA PRO A 167 -11.22 -14.55 1.79
C PRO A 167 -10.44 -14.46 3.11
N SER A 168 -11.17 -14.42 4.22
CA SER A 168 -10.65 -14.57 5.58
C SER A 168 -11.75 -15.09 6.52
N THR A 169 -11.38 -15.54 7.71
CA THR A 169 -12.31 -15.95 8.77
C THR A 169 -13.03 -14.76 9.42
N CYS A 170 -12.58 -13.54 9.15
CA CYS A 170 -13.19 -12.30 9.58
C CYS A 170 -13.21 -11.29 8.44
N GLY A 171 -14.21 -10.41 8.46
CA GLY A 171 -14.44 -9.50 7.34
C GLY A 171 -15.65 -9.88 6.51
N GLN A 172 -16.25 -8.88 5.87
CA GLN A 172 -17.41 -9.06 5.01
C GLN A 172 -17.58 -7.87 4.07
N GLU A 173 -18.44 -8.06 3.08
CA GLU A 173 -18.96 -6.95 2.29
C GLU A 173 -20.09 -6.25 3.04
N ILE A 174 -20.07 -4.92 3.05
CA ILE A 174 -21.05 -4.09 3.76
C ILE A 174 -21.56 -3.02 2.79
N GLN A 175 -22.89 -2.84 2.74
CA GLN A 175 -23.49 -1.70 2.06
C GLN A 175 -23.63 -0.53 3.06
N ALA A 176 -23.07 0.62 2.73
CA ALA A 176 -23.19 1.84 3.50
C ALA A 176 -24.56 2.50 3.25
N THR A 177 -25.18 2.94 4.33
CA THR A 177 -26.45 3.67 4.35
C THR A 177 -26.21 5.17 4.55
N ASP A 178 -27.26 6.00 4.48
CA ASP A 178 -27.15 7.43 4.79
C ASP A 178 -26.87 7.74 6.27
N GLN A 179 -27.07 6.74 7.14
CA GLN A 179 -26.84 6.85 8.56
C GLN A 179 -25.44 6.36 8.92
N TRP A 180 -24.87 6.94 9.98
CA TRP A 180 -23.58 6.50 10.49
C TRP A 180 -23.66 5.08 11.03
N GLN A 181 -22.89 4.19 10.42
CA GLN A 181 -22.63 2.84 10.88
C GLN A 181 -21.23 2.76 11.49
N THR A 182 -21.01 1.78 12.37
CA THR A 182 -19.72 1.55 13.02
C THR A 182 -19.24 0.15 12.68
N LEU A 183 -17.98 0.05 12.26
CA LEU A 183 -17.24 -1.19 12.08
C LEU A 183 -16.18 -1.27 13.17
N GLU A 184 -16.17 -2.36 13.93
CA GLU A 184 -15.17 -2.62 14.96
C GLU A 184 -14.33 -3.85 14.60
N SER A 185 -13.05 -3.80 14.95
CA SER A 185 -12.17 -4.97 14.81
C SER A 185 -12.66 -6.12 15.70
N PRO A 186 -12.62 -7.37 15.20
CA PRO A 186 -12.79 -8.52 16.07
C PRO A 186 -11.59 -8.64 17.02
N PRO A 187 -11.74 -9.30 18.19
CA PRO A 187 -10.66 -9.48 19.17
C PRO A 187 -9.66 -10.57 18.76
N LEU A 188 -9.24 -10.57 17.48
CA LEU A 188 -8.30 -11.53 16.90
C LEU A 188 -6.88 -10.95 16.87
N LYS A 189 -5.88 -11.76 17.22
CA LYS A 189 -4.49 -11.31 17.41
C LYS A 189 -3.56 -11.58 16.23
N ASP A 190 -3.83 -12.60 15.43
CA ASP A 190 -2.94 -13.07 14.36
C ASP A 190 -3.70 -13.44 13.08
N VAL A 191 -4.87 -12.83 12.88
CA VAL A 191 -5.72 -13.07 11.71
C VAL A 191 -5.94 -11.76 10.98
N ASP A 192 -5.56 -11.74 9.70
CA ASP A 192 -5.87 -10.63 8.81
C ASP A 192 -7.36 -10.61 8.46
N CYS A 193 -8.03 -9.48 8.64
CA CYS A 193 -9.44 -9.32 8.30
C CYS A 193 -9.62 -8.32 7.16
N TYR A 194 -10.57 -8.59 6.27
CA TYR A 194 -10.81 -7.77 5.08
C TYR A 194 -12.27 -7.38 4.97
N TRP A 195 -12.59 -6.09 4.90
CA TRP A 195 -13.94 -5.61 4.62
C TRP A 195 -13.97 -4.80 3.33
N ARG A 196 -15.08 -4.90 2.62
CA ARG A 196 -15.39 -4.04 1.48
C ARG A 196 -16.68 -3.29 1.76
N ILE A 197 -16.59 -1.98 1.97
CA ILE A 197 -17.74 -1.13 2.21
C ILE A 197 -18.09 -0.45 0.88
N ARG A 198 -19.29 -0.70 0.36
CA ARG A 198 -19.82 -0.13 -0.90
C ARG A 198 -20.92 0.88 -0.62
N ALA A 199 -21.10 1.85 -1.51
CA ALA A 199 -22.19 2.81 -1.45
C ALA A 199 -22.69 3.17 -2.86
N ASP A 200 -23.94 3.60 -2.96
CA ASP A 200 -24.50 4.19 -4.18
C ASP A 200 -24.06 5.66 -4.29
N GLY A 201 -22.75 5.88 -4.48
CA GLY A 201 -22.09 7.17 -4.33
C GLY A 201 -20.75 6.99 -3.62
N ARG A 202 -20.20 8.04 -3.01
CA ARG A 202 -18.92 7.92 -2.27
C ARG A 202 -19.16 7.46 -0.83
N VAL A 203 -18.14 6.91 -0.18
CA VAL A 203 -18.18 6.54 1.24
C VAL A 203 -17.48 7.63 2.04
N ARG A 204 -18.19 8.20 3.02
CA ARG A 204 -17.58 9.08 4.03
C ARG A 204 -17.27 8.25 5.26
N PHE A 205 -16.07 8.39 5.79
CA PHE A 205 -15.63 7.61 6.94
C PHE A 205 -14.69 8.38 7.87
N ARG A 206 -14.62 7.94 9.13
CA ARG A 206 -13.71 8.45 10.17
C ARG A 206 -13.25 7.30 11.05
N LEU A 207 -11.93 7.18 11.21
CA LEU A 207 -11.35 6.30 12.22
C LEU A 207 -11.60 6.93 13.60
N SER A 208 -12.54 6.37 14.35
CA SER A 208 -13.06 6.93 15.60
C SER A 208 -12.24 6.53 16.80
N ASP A 209 -11.80 5.26 16.84
CA ASP A 209 -10.91 4.78 17.87
C ASP A 209 -9.91 3.75 17.32
N GLY A 210 -8.83 3.55 18.05
CA GLY A 210 -7.90 2.46 17.79
C GLY A 210 -6.66 2.54 18.63
N GLU A 211 -6.23 1.38 19.09
CA GLU A 211 -4.99 1.15 19.82
C GLU A 211 -4.15 0.20 18.99
N PHE A 212 -2.96 0.63 18.61
CA PHE A 212 -1.99 -0.24 17.96
C PHE A 212 -0.60 0.05 18.51
N PRO A 213 0.30 -0.95 18.52
CA PRO A 213 1.70 -0.73 18.80
C PRO A 213 2.31 0.26 17.82
N CYS A 214 3.05 1.24 18.36
CA CYS A 214 3.70 2.24 17.54
C CYS A 214 4.99 1.73 16.90
N SER A 215 5.05 1.75 15.56
CA SER A 215 6.26 1.53 14.78
C SER A 215 6.18 2.21 13.42
N TYR A 216 7.33 2.63 12.88
CA TYR A 216 7.42 3.09 11.49
C TYR A 216 7.10 1.93 10.54
N GLY A 217 6.42 2.22 9.43
CA GLY A 217 5.92 1.20 8.50
C GLY A 217 4.72 0.38 9.00
N CYS A 218 4.31 0.58 10.26
CA CYS A 218 3.28 -0.14 11.01
C CYS A 218 3.35 -1.67 10.86
N GLN A 219 3.77 -2.37 11.92
CA GLN A 219 3.74 -3.84 11.93
C GLN A 219 2.34 -4.40 12.24
N SER A 220 1.54 -3.66 13.02
CA SER A 220 0.11 -3.89 13.26
C SER A 220 -0.66 -2.63 12.93
N TYR A 221 -1.73 -2.74 12.14
CA TYR A 221 -2.46 -1.59 11.61
C TYR A 221 -3.86 -1.91 11.11
N VAL A 222 -4.64 -0.85 10.93
CA VAL A 222 -5.73 -0.79 9.98
C VAL A 222 -5.30 0.01 8.74
N GLU A 223 -5.45 -0.57 7.56
CA GLU A 223 -5.24 0.09 6.26
C GLU A 223 -6.60 0.40 5.63
N ILE A 224 -6.77 1.63 5.14
CA ILE A 224 -8.00 2.03 4.43
C ILE A 224 -7.65 2.48 3.01
N LYS A 225 -8.00 1.63 2.05
CA LYS A 225 -7.89 1.91 0.61
C LYS A 225 -9.16 2.62 0.18
N HIS A 226 -9.05 3.93 -0.04
CA HIS A 226 -10.17 4.82 -0.38
C HIS A 226 -10.01 5.52 -1.73
N LYS A 227 -8.85 5.37 -2.36
CA LYS A 227 -8.59 5.88 -3.71
C LYS A 227 -9.26 4.98 -4.74
N ARG A 228 -9.54 5.53 -5.93
CA ARG A 228 -10.19 4.80 -7.03
C ARG A 228 -9.34 3.64 -7.55
N ASP A 229 -8.02 3.81 -7.54
CA ASP A 229 -7.09 2.77 -7.94
C ASP A 229 -6.83 1.79 -6.79
N ALA A 230 -7.46 0.62 -6.85
CA ALA A 230 -7.33 -0.41 -5.83
C ALA A 230 -5.91 -0.99 -5.70
N ARG A 231 -5.02 -0.75 -6.68
CA ARG A 231 -3.63 -1.22 -6.65
C ARG A 231 -2.80 -0.49 -5.60
N LEU A 232 -3.14 0.78 -5.30
CA LEU A 232 -2.40 1.62 -4.37
C LEU A 232 -2.57 1.15 -2.93
N THR A 233 -1.50 1.19 -2.15
CA THR A 233 -1.59 0.98 -0.70
C THR A 233 -2.45 2.07 -0.07
N GLY A 234 -3.36 1.66 0.83
CA GLY A 234 -4.18 2.57 1.60
C GLY A 234 -3.34 3.30 2.66
N PHE A 235 -3.94 4.31 3.31
CA PHE A 235 -3.27 4.88 4.46
C PHE A 235 -3.36 3.90 5.63
N ARG A 236 -2.27 3.73 6.39
CA ARG A 236 -2.17 2.80 7.52
C ARG A 236 -2.15 3.58 8.81
N SER A 237 -3.06 3.24 9.71
CA SER A 237 -3.11 3.80 11.07
C SER A 237 -2.60 2.78 12.07
N CYS A 238 -1.55 3.16 12.81
CA CYS A 238 -1.08 2.45 14.01
C CYS A 238 -0.78 3.41 15.18
N CYS A 239 -0.08 4.52 14.92
CA CYS A 239 0.14 5.58 15.92
C CYS A 239 -0.77 6.79 15.71
N TYR A 240 -0.77 7.26 14.47
CA TYR A 240 -1.40 8.51 14.10
C TYR A 240 -2.82 8.24 13.64
N ARG A 241 -3.77 8.90 14.29
CA ARG A 241 -5.19 8.84 13.94
C ARG A 241 -5.57 10.12 13.21
N PRO A 242 -5.91 10.06 11.91
CA PRO A 242 -6.52 11.19 11.24
C PRO A 242 -7.83 11.55 11.96
N LYS A 243 -7.92 12.78 12.49
CA LYS A 243 -9.12 13.24 13.22
C LYS A 243 -10.26 13.68 12.29
N GLU A 244 -9.96 13.82 11.00
CA GLU A 244 -10.86 14.36 10.01
C GLU A 244 -11.61 13.27 9.26
N ASP A 245 -12.81 13.61 8.80
CA ASP A 245 -13.55 12.75 7.88
C ASP A 245 -12.81 12.68 6.55
N THR A 246 -12.76 11.47 5.99
CA THR A 246 -12.30 11.26 4.63
C THR A 246 -13.46 10.78 3.78
N VAL A 247 -13.50 11.23 2.53
CA VAL A 247 -14.43 10.75 1.51
C VAL A 247 -13.63 9.95 0.49
N SER A 248 -14.12 8.76 0.11
CA SER A 248 -13.49 7.94 -0.93
C SER A 248 -13.57 8.59 -2.30
N ASP A 249 -12.64 8.27 -3.21
CA ASP A 249 -12.67 8.77 -4.59
C ASP A 249 -13.72 8.02 -5.45
N GLY A 250 -14.06 6.80 -5.02
CA GLY A 250 -14.97 5.88 -5.69
C GLY A 250 -16.13 5.45 -4.81
N ASP A 251 -16.83 4.42 -5.27
CA ASP A 251 -18.04 3.85 -4.67
C ASP A 251 -17.78 2.83 -3.57
N GLN A 252 -16.52 2.58 -3.27
CA GLN A 252 -16.12 1.60 -2.28
C GLN A 252 -14.85 2.02 -1.55
N ILE A 253 -14.71 1.49 -0.34
CA ILE A 253 -13.45 1.43 0.39
C ILE A 253 -13.15 -0.01 0.78
N ILE A 254 -11.86 -0.33 0.87
CA ILE A 254 -11.40 -1.61 1.41
C ILE A 254 -10.71 -1.31 2.74
N VAL A 255 -11.15 -2.01 3.78
CA VAL A 255 -10.57 -1.92 5.12
C VAL A 255 -9.82 -3.22 5.38
N ILE A 256 -8.54 -3.12 5.67
CA ILE A 256 -7.67 -4.27 5.95
C ILE A 256 -7.16 -4.10 7.37
N PHE A 257 -7.45 -5.07 8.22
CA PHE A 257 -6.92 -5.13 9.58
C PHE A 257 -5.89 -6.23 9.67
N ARG A 258 -4.69 -5.87 10.13
CA ARG A 258 -3.57 -6.78 10.30
C ARG A 258 -2.99 -6.62 11.70
N PRO A 259 -3.34 -7.49 12.65
CA PRO A 259 -2.74 -7.50 13.98
C PRO A 259 -1.38 -8.22 13.97
N ASN A 260 -0.57 -8.06 15.03
CA ASN A 260 0.77 -8.67 15.15
C ASN A 260 0.99 -9.42 16.47
N GLY A 261 -0.05 -10.12 16.95
CA GLY A 261 -0.02 -10.86 18.22
C GLY A 261 -0.21 -9.99 19.46
N ARG A 262 -0.06 -8.67 19.33
CA ARG A 262 -0.30 -7.69 20.41
C ARG A 262 -1.74 -7.18 20.37
N THR A 263 -2.17 -6.52 21.45
CA THR A 263 -3.45 -5.82 21.48
C THR A 263 -3.50 -4.81 20.35
N ALA A 264 -4.44 -5.01 19.44
CA ALA A 264 -4.72 -4.12 18.34
C ALA A 264 -6.24 -4.05 18.18
N HIS A 265 -6.80 -2.85 18.18
CA HIS A 265 -8.23 -2.67 17.92
C HIS A 265 -8.46 -1.40 17.10
N PHE A 266 -9.57 -1.35 16.38
CA PHE A 266 -10.05 -0.13 15.74
C PHE A 266 -11.57 -0.04 15.74
N SER A 267 -12.05 1.19 15.69
CA SER A 267 -13.44 1.54 15.42
C SER A 267 -13.49 2.53 14.26
N LEU A 268 -14.16 2.15 13.18
CA LEU A 268 -14.34 2.95 11.97
C LEU A 268 -15.81 3.30 11.83
N ARG A 269 -16.12 4.60 11.80
CA ARG A 269 -17.47 5.06 11.45
C ARG A 269 -17.54 5.36 9.97
N PHE A 270 -18.61 4.95 9.32
CA PHE A 270 -18.81 5.18 7.88
C PHE A 270 -20.29 5.41 7.55
N LYS A 271 -20.52 6.06 6.41
CA LYS A 271 -21.84 6.22 5.79
C LYS A 271 -21.69 6.53 4.30
N ARG A 272 -22.79 6.48 3.56
CA ARG A 272 -22.90 7.07 2.22
C ARG A 272 -22.73 8.58 2.32
N ASN A 273 -21.93 9.14 1.41
CA ASN A 273 -21.59 10.56 1.35
C ASN A 273 -22.53 11.35 0.46
#